data_AF-A0A537LLA5-F1
#
_entry.id   AF-A0A537LLA5-F1
#
_cell.length_a   1.000
_cell.length_b   1.000
_cell.length_c   1.000
_cell.angle_alpha   90.00
_cell.angle_beta   90.00
_cell.angle_gamma   90.00
#
_symmetry.space_group_name_H-M   'P 1'
#
loop_
_entity.id
_entity.type
_entity.pdbx_description
1 polymer ?
#
loop_
_entity_poly.entity_id
_entity_poly.type
_entity_poly.pdbx_seq_one_letter_code
_entity_poly.pdbx_strand_id
1 'polypeptide(L)'
;MSETGEVIGATPFFSTGAAHALAVTGIGEDPEEALDGWIDGWLEPAEPDEPYSGAFPLRVSLLDFALVRSRITAFPTTRRVEIAALTHEAELYENETAYRTAPGDTYRLPLDSFASTAHAGIDDAGDFAEATALAGGRIAQARLLINPVSEVPYWWMQVSLRNATLHAFADRETLGKEPQAGNILWASFWLVGRMV
;
A
#
# COMPACT_ATOMS: atom_id res chain seq x y z
N MET A 1 22.89 -7.07 -1.69
CA MET A 1 24.18 -6.82 -2.38
C MET A 1 24.95 -8.13 -2.34
N SER A 2 25.36 -8.67 -3.49
CA SER A 2 26.14 -9.93 -3.52
C SER A 2 27.52 -9.75 -2.89
N GLU A 3 28.23 -10.85 -2.64
CA GLU A 3 29.65 -10.82 -2.21
C GLU A 3 30.58 -10.08 -3.20
N THR A 4 30.12 -9.82 -4.43
CA THR A 4 30.84 -9.08 -5.48
C THR A 4 30.42 -7.61 -5.63
N GLY A 5 29.48 -7.12 -4.81
CA GLY A 5 28.99 -5.74 -4.91
C GLY A 5 27.92 -5.53 -5.99
N GLU A 6 27.36 -6.61 -6.53
CA GLU A 6 26.33 -6.55 -7.56
C GLU A 6 24.96 -6.24 -6.94
N VAL A 7 24.18 -5.39 -7.63
CA VAL A 7 22.79 -5.09 -7.26
C VAL A 7 21.94 -6.29 -7.64
N ILE A 8 21.63 -7.12 -6.65
CA ILE A 8 20.87 -8.38 -6.80
C ILE A 8 19.35 -8.17 -6.78
N GLY A 9 18.88 -6.96 -6.48
CA GLY A 9 17.46 -6.61 -6.42
C GLY A 9 17.29 -5.14 -6.08
N ALA A 10 16.18 -4.55 -6.52
CA ALA A 10 15.78 -3.19 -6.18
C ALA A 10 14.26 -3.13 -6.02
N THR A 11 13.80 -3.07 -4.78
CA THR A 11 12.38 -2.87 -4.48
C THR A 11 12.01 -1.42 -4.79
N PRO A 12 11.07 -1.17 -5.72
CA PRO A 12 10.73 0.19 -6.12
C PRO A 12 10.04 0.92 -4.97
N PHE A 13 10.44 2.17 -4.74
CA PHE A 13 9.79 3.03 -3.78
C PHE A 13 9.66 4.46 -4.27
N PHE A 14 8.48 5.00 -4.05
CA PHE A 14 8.16 6.39 -4.36
C PHE A 14 7.87 7.09 -3.05
N SER A 15 8.69 8.07 -2.69
CA SER A 15 8.44 8.87 -1.49
C SER A 15 7.14 9.66 -1.70
N THR A 16 6.24 9.50 -0.75
CA THR A 16 4.95 10.18 -0.66
C THR A 16 5.06 11.52 0.06
N GLY A 17 6.09 11.69 0.90
CA GLY A 17 6.23 12.81 1.81
C GLY A 17 5.22 12.79 2.97
N ALA A 18 4.42 11.72 3.08
CA ALA A 18 3.36 11.55 4.06
C ALA A 18 3.65 10.31 4.91
N ALA A 19 3.88 10.54 6.20
CA ALA A 19 4.17 9.49 7.16
C ALA A 19 2.95 9.27 8.06
N HIS A 20 2.51 8.02 8.11
CA HIS A 20 1.38 7.53 8.88
C HIS A 20 1.80 7.02 10.25
N ALA A 21 0.91 7.14 11.23
CA ALA A 21 1.05 6.35 12.45
C ALA A 21 0.59 4.91 12.14
N LEU A 22 1.44 3.93 12.46
CA LEU A 22 1.12 2.52 12.34
C LEU A 22 1.32 1.85 13.69
N ALA A 23 0.27 1.27 14.24
CA ALA A 23 0.37 0.40 15.41
C ALA A 23 0.86 -0.98 14.95
N VAL A 24 2.16 -1.19 15.00
CA VAL A 24 2.81 -2.42 14.54
C VAL A 24 2.49 -3.56 15.51
N THR A 25 1.93 -4.63 14.99
CA THR A 25 1.52 -5.83 15.73
C THR A 25 2.37 -7.06 15.39
N GLY A 26 3.12 -7.02 14.29
CA GLY A 26 4.00 -8.11 13.89
C GLY A 26 5.08 -7.65 12.93
N ILE A 27 6.13 -8.47 12.83
CA ILE A 27 7.24 -8.32 11.88
C ILE A 27 7.66 -9.71 11.43
N GLY A 28 8.08 -9.84 10.18
CA GLY A 28 8.62 -11.09 9.65
C GLY A 28 9.66 -10.88 8.57
N GLU A 29 10.52 -11.87 8.41
CA GLU A 29 11.50 -11.94 7.33
C GLU A 29 10.82 -12.47 6.06
N ASP A 30 11.31 -12.03 4.91
CA ASP A 30 11.02 -12.72 3.65
C ASP A 30 11.74 -14.09 3.67
N PRO A 31 11.04 -15.20 3.35
CA PRO A 31 11.63 -16.54 3.41
C PRO A 31 12.71 -16.76 2.35
N GLU A 32 12.71 -16.00 1.25
CA GLU A 32 13.68 -16.12 0.16
C GLU A 32 14.82 -15.11 0.31
N GLU A 33 14.56 -13.92 0.86
CA GLU A 33 15.54 -12.82 0.95
C GLU A 33 15.70 -12.29 2.39
N ALA A 34 16.72 -12.77 3.12
CA ALA A 34 16.93 -12.45 4.54
C ALA A 34 17.20 -10.97 4.87
N LEU A 35 17.40 -10.10 3.87
CA LEU A 35 17.53 -8.65 4.07
C LEU A 35 16.19 -7.90 3.90
N ASP A 36 15.20 -8.61 3.38
CA ASP A 36 13.85 -8.12 3.13
C ASP A 36 12.90 -8.68 4.19
N GLY A 37 11.74 -8.05 4.30
CA GLY A 37 10.74 -8.44 5.27
C GLY A 37 9.59 -7.46 5.30
N TRP A 38 8.69 -7.67 6.25
CA TRP A 38 7.41 -6.97 6.32
C TRP A 38 7.04 -6.64 7.75
N ILE A 39 6.11 -5.70 7.89
CA ILE A 39 5.42 -5.43 9.15
C ILE A 39 3.91 -5.57 8.95
N ASP A 40 3.26 -6.07 9.99
CA ASP A 40 1.80 -6.01 10.14
C ASP A 40 1.45 -4.95 11.16
N GLY A 41 0.36 -4.23 10.92
CA GLY A 41 -0.15 -3.27 11.90
C GLY A 41 -1.49 -2.67 11.53
N TRP A 42 -1.94 -1.75 12.35
CA TRP A 42 -3.17 -0.99 12.18
C TRP A 42 -2.86 0.47 11.84
N LEU A 43 -3.39 0.94 10.71
CA LEU A 43 -3.12 2.29 10.20
C LEU A 43 -3.90 3.35 10.98
N GLU A 44 -3.25 4.46 11.34
CA GLU A 44 -3.83 5.60 12.05
C GLU A 44 -4.71 5.17 13.25
N PRO A 45 -4.14 4.53 14.30
CA PRO A 45 -4.89 4.17 15.51
C PRO A 45 -5.60 5.40 16.10
N ALA A 46 -6.91 5.30 16.29
CA ALA A 46 -7.73 6.39 16.83
C ALA A 46 -7.46 6.64 18.33
N GLU A 47 -7.07 5.60 19.05
CA GLU A 47 -6.77 5.61 20.49
C GLU A 47 -5.32 5.17 20.72
N PRO A 48 -4.47 6.03 21.36
CA PRO A 48 -3.05 5.72 21.55
C PRO A 48 -2.77 4.43 22.34
N ASP A 49 -3.67 4.08 23.26
CA ASP A 49 -3.54 2.92 24.16
C ASP A 49 -4.29 1.69 23.65
N GLU A 50 -5.03 1.79 22.54
CA GLU A 50 -5.75 0.68 21.90
C GLU A 50 -5.26 0.51 20.44
N PRO A 51 -4.18 -0.26 20.22
CA PRO A 51 -3.55 -0.47 18.92
C PRO A 51 -4.50 -0.94 17.80
N TYR A 52 -5.54 -1.70 18.15
CA TYR A 52 -6.52 -2.24 17.21
C TYR A 52 -7.61 -1.22 16.82
N SER A 53 -7.55 0.01 17.34
CA SER A 53 -8.47 1.11 16.99
C SER A 53 -8.19 1.77 15.63
N GLY A 54 -7.17 1.31 14.90
CA GLY A 54 -6.81 1.87 13.58
C GLY A 54 -7.87 1.66 12.51
N ALA A 55 -7.73 2.41 11.42
CA ALA A 55 -8.66 2.41 10.29
C ALA A 55 -8.85 1.02 9.68
N PHE A 56 -7.75 0.26 9.53
CA PHE A 56 -7.74 -1.12 9.05
C PHE A 56 -6.37 -1.78 9.30
N PRO A 57 -6.33 -3.13 9.37
CA PRO A 57 -5.08 -3.87 9.38
C PRO A 57 -4.46 -3.93 7.98
N LEU A 58 -3.13 -3.91 7.92
CA LEU A 58 -2.39 -4.10 6.68
C LEU A 58 -1.01 -4.72 6.93
N ARG A 59 -0.51 -5.39 5.90
CA ARG A 59 0.89 -5.77 5.75
C ARG A 59 1.61 -4.80 4.82
N VAL A 60 2.83 -4.43 5.16
CA VAL A 60 3.70 -3.57 4.34
C VAL A 60 5.07 -4.20 4.21
N SER A 61 5.56 -4.36 2.97
CA SER A 61 6.95 -4.75 2.71
C SER A 61 7.88 -3.59 3.04
N LEU A 62 8.92 -3.82 3.84
CA LEU A 62 9.83 -2.79 4.31
C LEU A 62 11.13 -2.75 3.51
N LEU A 63 11.42 -1.57 2.96
CA LEU A 63 12.67 -1.33 2.21
C LEU A 63 13.91 -1.27 3.09
N ASP A 64 13.70 -0.80 4.32
CA ASP A 64 14.73 -0.61 5.32
C ASP A 64 14.70 -1.73 6.37
N PHE A 65 14.07 -2.87 6.07
CA PHE A 65 13.86 -3.99 6.98
C PHE A 65 15.13 -4.37 7.74
N ALA A 66 16.23 -4.66 7.03
CA ALA A 66 17.51 -5.02 7.62
C ALA A 66 18.06 -3.97 8.60
N LEU A 67 17.73 -2.68 8.40
CA LEU A 67 18.17 -1.57 9.25
C LEU A 67 17.30 -1.39 10.49
N VAL A 68 16.01 -1.75 10.41
CA VAL A 68 15.02 -1.43 11.45
C VAL A 68 14.62 -2.63 12.29
N ARG A 69 14.73 -3.87 11.79
CA ARG A 69 14.24 -5.08 12.47
C ARG A 69 14.73 -5.23 13.90
N SER A 70 16.01 -4.90 14.16
CA SER A 70 16.61 -4.98 15.50
C SER A 70 16.07 -3.95 16.50
N ARG A 71 15.32 -2.93 16.03
CA ARG A 71 14.70 -1.86 16.83
C ARG A 71 13.22 -2.09 17.09
N ILE A 72 12.61 -3.10 16.47
CA ILE A 72 11.19 -3.45 16.61
C ILE A 72 11.12 -4.78 17.36
N THR A 73 11.29 -4.71 18.68
CA THR A 73 11.47 -5.90 19.55
C THR A 73 10.29 -6.16 20.49
N ALA A 74 9.29 -5.29 20.49
CA ALA A 74 8.11 -5.41 21.35
C ALA A 74 6.85 -5.02 20.57
N PHE A 75 5.77 -5.76 20.83
CA PHE A 75 4.47 -5.57 20.19
C PHE A 75 3.37 -5.50 21.24
N PRO A 76 2.31 -4.72 20.99
CA PRO A 76 2.19 -3.74 19.90
C PRO A 76 3.12 -2.52 20.12
N THR A 77 3.54 -1.85 19.05
CA THR A 77 4.30 -0.59 19.13
C THR A 77 3.92 0.38 18.02
N THR A 78 3.71 1.66 18.36
CA THR A 78 3.43 2.69 17.35
C THR A 78 4.71 3.17 16.69
N ARG A 79 4.69 3.24 15.36
CA ARG A 79 5.80 3.70 14.52
C ARG A 79 5.30 4.62 13.43
N ARG A 80 6.19 5.47 12.93
CA ARG A 80 5.93 6.34 11.80
C ARG A 80 6.40 5.64 10.54
N VAL A 81 5.49 5.45 9.59
CA VAL A 81 5.76 4.70 8.37
C VAL A 81 5.30 5.51 7.18
N GLU A 82 6.16 5.64 6.18
CA GLU A 82 5.78 6.13 4.87
C GLU A 82 5.38 4.93 4.01
N ILE A 83 4.18 4.96 3.41
CA ILE A 83 3.62 3.84 2.66
C ILE A 83 3.28 4.30 1.25
N ALA A 84 3.83 3.61 0.26
CA ALA A 84 3.51 3.76 -1.15
C ALA A 84 2.67 2.56 -1.61
N ALA A 85 1.50 2.84 -2.19
CA ALA A 85 0.64 1.82 -2.78
C ALA A 85 0.92 1.76 -4.30
N LEU A 86 1.62 0.72 -4.74
CA LEU A 86 1.96 0.53 -6.15
C LEU A 86 0.82 -0.24 -6.82
N THR A 87 0.14 0.41 -7.75
CA THR A 87 -1.02 -0.17 -8.44
C THR A 87 -0.58 -1.33 -9.32
N HIS A 88 -1.25 -2.48 -9.18
CA HIS A 88 -1.09 -3.64 -10.06
C HIS A 88 -2.24 -3.74 -11.05
N GLU A 89 -3.48 -3.70 -10.57
CA GLU A 89 -4.68 -3.61 -11.39
C GLU A 89 -5.51 -2.41 -10.94
N ALA A 90 -6.18 -1.73 -11.86
CA ALA A 90 -7.05 -0.63 -11.52
C ALA A 90 -8.21 -0.45 -12.49
N GLU A 91 -9.31 0.04 -11.93
CA GLU A 91 -10.43 0.59 -12.67
C GLU A 91 -10.78 1.96 -12.10
N LEU A 92 -10.85 2.95 -12.97
CA LEU A 92 -11.30 4.29 -12.64
C LEU A 92 -12.78 4.44 -13.01
N TYR A 93 -13.56 5.07 -12.15
CA TYR A 93 -14.95 5.39 -12.39
C TYR A 93 -15.19 6.87 -12.19
N GLU A 94 -16.10 7.44 -12.99
CA GLU A 94 -16.39 8.86 -12.95
C GLU A 94 -16.92 9.30 -11.58
N ASN A 95 -17.79 8.47 -10.98
CA ASN A 95 -18.49 8.76 -9.74
C ASN A 95 -18.95 7.46 -9.05
N GLU A 96 -19.56 7.63 -7.87
CA GLU A 96 -20.05 6.52 -7.04
C GLU A 96 -21.15 5.70 -7.72
N THR A 97 -22.04 6.32 -8.50
CA THR A 97 -23.08 5.59 -9.23
C THR A 97 -22.45 4.65 -10.25
N ALA A 98 -21.52 5.16 -11.07
CA ALA A 98 -20.80 4.36 -12.04
C ALA A 98 -20.03 3.20 -11.38
N TYR A 99 -19.41 3.44 -10.21
CA TYR A 99 -18.75 2.40 -9.44
C TYR A 99 -19.71 1.29 -9.01
N ARG A 100 -20.83 1.65 -8.38
CA ARG A 100 -21.79 0.68 -7.83
C ARG A 100 -22.53 -0.12 -8.90
N THR A 101 -22.79 0.48 -10.06
CA THR A 101 -23.58 -0.16 -11.12
C THR A 101 -22.74 -0.75 -12.24
N ALA A 102 -21.42 -0.62 -12.20
CA ALA A 102 -20.58 -1.14 -13.27
C ALA A 102 -20.78 -2.66 -13.41
N PRO A 103 -20.94 -3.19 -14.64
CA PRO A 103 -21.04 -4.61 -14.88
C PRO A 103 -19.66 -5.27 -14.78
N GLY A 104 -19.62 -6.56 -14.45
CA GLY A 104 -18.39 -7.34 -14.42
C GLY A 104 -18.34 -8.32 -13.25
N ASP A 105 -17.50 -9.33 -13.41
CA ASP A 105 -17.28 -10.38 -12.40
C ASP A 105 -16.14 -10.01 -11.42
N THR A 106 -15.47 -8.87 -11.64
CA THR A 106 -14.42 -8.35 -10.76
C THR A 106 -15.00 -8.07 -9.37
N TYR A 107 -14.44 -8.73 -8.36
CA TYR A 107 -14.78 -8.47 -6.97
C TYR A 107 -14.40 -7.03 -6.58
N ARG A 108 -15.41 -6.23 -6.24
CA ARG A 108 -15.25 -4.83 -5.87
C ARG A 108 -15.69 -4.61 -4.44
N LEU A 109 -14.78 -4.10 -3.63
CA LEU A 109 -15.06 -3.72 -2.27
C LEU A 109 -16.07 -2.55 -2.21
N PRO A 110 -16.81 -2.35 -1.12
CA PRO A 110 -17.58 -1.13 -0.91
C PRO A 110 -16.73 0.13 -1.10
N LEU A 111 -17.35 1.24 -1.50
CA LEU A 111 -16.64 2.52 -1.57
C LEU A 111 -16.10 2.95 -0.18
N ASP A 112 -14.95 3.60 -0.19
CA ASP A 112 -14.20 4.07 0.96
C ASP A 112 -13.71 2.91 1.85
N SER A 113 -13.24 1.82 1.24
CA SER A 113 -12.78 0.63 1.98
C SER A 113 -11.46 0.07 1.45
N PHE A 114 -10.84 -0.75 2.30
CA PHE A 114 -9.54 -1.36 2.08
C PHE A 114 -9.54 -2.77 2.68
N ALA A 115 -8.91 -3.71 2.00
CA ALA A 115 -8.71 -5.07 2.47
C ALA A 115 -7.30 -5.53 2.13
N SER A 116 -6.46 -5.74 3.15
CA SER A 116 -5.16 -6.39 2.97
C SER A 116 -5.37 -7.89 2.78
N THR A 117 -4.75 -8.46 1.76
CA THR A 117 -4.84 -9.89 1.43
C THR A 117 -4.37 -10.76 2.59
N ALA A 118 -3.31 -10.33 3.29
CA ALA A 118 -2.77 -10.98 4.48
C ALA A 118 -3.74 -11.07 5.68
N HIS A 119 -4.76 -10.20 5.74
CA HIS A 119 -5.69 -10.12 6.87
C HIS A 119 -7.14 -10.46 6.50
N ALA A 120 -7.49 -10.41 5.20
CA ALA A 120 -8.86 -10.55 4.73
C ALA A 120 -9.22 -11.97 4.28
N GLY A 121 -8.26 -12.91 4.25
CA GLY A 121 -8.50 -14.28 3.78
C GLY A 121 -8.93 -14.33 2.31
N ILE A 122 -8.46 -13.38 1.50
CA ILE A 122 -8.80 -13.23 0.08
C ILE A 122 -7.98 -14.20 -0.79
N ASP A 123 -6.86 -14.69 -0.27
CA ASP A 123 -6.01 -15.68 -0.94
C ASP A 123 -6.08 -17.03 -0.21
N ASP A 124 -6.12 -18.13 -0.98
CA ASP A 124 -6.11 -19.50 -0.45
C ASP A 124 -4.70 -19.82 0.07
N ALA A 125 -4.43 -19.42 1.31
CA ALA A 125 -3.33 -19.80 2.19
C ALA A 125 -2.14 -20.52 1.53
N GLY A 126 -1.25 -19.76 0.89
CA GLY A 126 0.17 -20.10 0.89
C GLY A 126 0.75 -19.91 2.30
N ASP A 127 1.90 -20.54 2.59
CA ASP A 127 2.60 -20.40 3.88
C ASP A 127 3.07 -18.95 4.17
N PHE A 128 3.01 -18.07 3.17
CA PHE A 128 3.36 -16.64 3.25
C PHE A 128 2.28 -15.78 2.57
N ALA A 129 1.79 -14.77 3.28
CA ALA A 129 0.89 -13.76 2.71
C ALA A 129 1.69 -12.53 2.26
N GLU A 130 1.54 -12.16 0.99
CA GLU A 130 2.18 -10.99 0.39
C GLU A 130 1.67 -9.67 0.99
N ALA A 131 2.46 -8.60 0.88
CA ALA A 131 2.06 -7.25 1.24
C ALA A 131 1.16 -6.63 0.16
N THR A 132 0.04 -7.27 -0.14
CA THR A 132 -0.92 -6.81 -1.15
C THR A 132 -2.25 -6.41 -0.53
N ALA A 133 -3.02 -5.62 -1.27
CA ALA A 133 -4.33 -5.15 -0.84
C ALA A 133 -5.26 -4.81 -2.01
N LEU A 134 -6.55 -4.86 -1.74
CA LEU A 134 -7.59 -4.24 -2.57
C LEU A 134 -8.10 -2.98 -1.89
N ALA A 135 -8.38 -1.92 -2.65
CA ALA A 135 -9.09 -0.77 -2.12
C ALA A 135 -10.09 -0.19 -3.13
N GLY A 136 -11.18 0.36 -2.59
CA GLY A 136 -12.14 1.18 -3.31
C GLY A 136 -12.19 2.55 -2.64
N GLY A 137 -11.69 3.59 -3.29
CA GLY A 137 -11.56 4.92 -2.68
C GLY A 137 -11.78 6.05 -3.67
N ARG A 138 -11.84 7.27 -3.15
CA ARG A 138 -12.05 8.47 -3.96
C ARG A 138 -10.75 9.22 -4.16
N ILE A 139 -10.46 9.59 -5.40
CA ILE A 139 -9.28 10.39 -5.72
C ILE A 139 -9.51 11.82 -5.21
N ALA A 140 -8.74 12.22 -4.21
CA ALA A 140 -8.72 13.58 -3.69
C ALA A 140 -7.83 14.49 -4.55
N GLN A 141 -6.70 13.96 -5.03
CA GLN A 141 -5.78 14.64 -5.93
C GLN A 141 -5.13 13.64 -6.89
N ALA A 142 -4.82 14.08 -8.10
CA ALA A 142 -4.02 13.32 -9.05
C ALA A 142 -3.04 14.24 -9.76
N ARG A 143 -1.84 13.74 -10.05
CA ARG A 143 -0.80 14.46 -10.79
C ARG A 143 -0.04 13.50 -11.69
N LEU A 144 0.25 13.94 -12.91
CA LEU A 144 1.23 13.27 -13.76
C LEU A 144 2.63 13.72 -13.31
N LEU A 145 3.45 12.75 -12.91
CA LEU A 145 4.84 12.96 -12.54
C LEU A 145 5.75 12.26 -13.56
N ILE A 146 7.02 12.65 -13.59
CA ILE A 146 8.04 12.04 -14.44
C ILE A 146 9.10 11.44 -13.53
N ASN A 147 9.44 10.17 -13.75
CA ASN A 147 10.55 9.55 -13.03
C ASN A 147 11.86 10.19 -13.53
N PRO A 148 12.66 10.83 -12.67
CA PRO A 148 13.85 11.57 -13.13
C PRO A 148 14.98 10.67 -13.64
N VAL A 149 14.91 9.35 -13.38
CA VAL A 149 15.91 8.37 -13.82
C VAL A 149 15.50 7.72 -15.13
N SER A 150 14.26 7.22 -15.22
CA SER A 150 13.78 6.54 -16.42
C SER A 150 13.11 7.47 -17.45
N GLU A 151 12.81 8.71 -17.07
CA GLU A 151 12.02 9.68 -17.84
C GLU A 151 10.60 9.20 -18.20
N VAL A 152 10.16 8.08 -17.59
CA VAL A 152 8.83 7.53 -17.82
C VAL A 152 7.81 8.28 -16.96
N PRO A 153 6.70 8.76 -17.55
CA PRO A 153 5.64 9.41 -16.81
C PRO A 153 4.77 8.39 -16.06
N TYR A 154 4.34 8.74 -14.86
CA TYR A 154 3.46 7.93 -14.01
C TYR A 154 2.46 8.82 -13.26
N TRP A 155 1.35 8.22 -12.84
CA TRP A 155 0.34 8.88 -12.05
C TRP A 155 0.64 8.75 -10.56
N TRP A 156 0.66 9.87 -9.87
CA TRP A 156 0.50 9.91 -8.42
C TRP A 156 -0.94 10.30 -8.09
N MET A 157 -1.54 9.58 -7.15
CA MET A 157 -2.90 9.82 -6.70
C MET A 157 -2.95 9.81 -5.17
N GLN A 158 -3.65 10.78 -4.60
CA GLN A 158 -4.06 10.74 -3.20
C GLN A 158 -5.47 10.16 -3.13
N VAL A 159 -5.61 8.96 -2.56
CA VAL A 159 -6.85 8.19 -2.51
C VAL A 159 -7.41 8.24 -1.09
N SER A 160 -8.59 8.84 -0.94
CA SER A 160 -9.33 8.89 0.31
C SER A 160 -10.08 7.59 0.54
N LEU A 161 -9.97 7.07 1.76
CA LEU A 161 -10.70 5.92 2.28
C LEU A 161 -11.47 6.33 3.54
N ARG A 162 -12.23 5.40 4.13
CA ARG A 162 -12.83 5.61 5.44
C ARG A 162 -11.73 5.64 6.50
N ASN A 163 -11.47 6.84 7.04
CA ASN A 163 -10.51 7.11 8.11
C ASN A 163 -9.02 7.04 7.73
N ALA A 164 -8.68 6.94 6.45
CA ALA A 164 -7.29 6.97 6.01
C ALA A 164 -7.15 7.60 4.63
N THR A 165 -5.91 7.95 4.28
CA THR A 165 -5.52 8.36 2.93
C THR A 165 -4.35 7.51 2.50
N LEU A 166 -4.38 7.03 1.26
CA LEU A 166 -3.26 6.33 0.64
C LEU A 166 -2.67 7.17 -0.49
N HIS A 167 -1.36 7.05 -0.68
CA HIS A 167 -0.68 7.58 -1.85
C HIS A 167 -0.42 6.43 -2.82
N ALA A 168 -1.16 6.45 -3.93
CA ALA A 168 -1.13 5.44 -4.97
C ALA A 168 -0.30 5.89 -6.17
N PHE A 169 0.42 4.94 -6.75
CA PHE A 169 1.28 5.15 -7.91
C PHE A 169 0.92 4.14 -8.99
N ALA A 170 0.60 4.64 -10.18
CA ALA A 170 0.25 3.79 -11.31
C ALA A 170 0.99 4.26 -12.56
N ASP A 171 1.46 3.32 -13.37
CA ASP A 171 1.80 3.65 -14.75
C ASP A 171 0.53 4.03 -15.54
N ARG A 172 0.73 4.61 -16.72
CA ARG A 172 -0.37 5.14 -17.53
C ARG A 172 -1.23 4.05 -18.15
N GLU A 173 -0.65 2.89 -18.43
CA GLU A 173 -1.33 1.79 -19.12
C GLU A 173 -2.27 1.09 -18.14
N THR A 174 -1.83 0.87 -16.90
CA THR A 174 -2.63 0.25 -15.83
C THR A 174 -3.93 0.99 -15.53
N LEU A 175 -3.95 2.33 -15.55
CA LEU A 175 -5.20 3.09 -15.33
C LEU A 175 -6.09 3.20 -16.58
N GLY A 176 -5.50 3.08 -17.78
CA GLY A 176 -6.18 3.23 -19.08
C GLY A 176 -6.75 4.63 -19.39
N LYS A 177 -6.92 5.50 -18.40
CA LYS A 177 -7.41 6.88 -18.53
C LYS A 177 -6.80 7.80 -17.47
N GLU A 178 -6.89 9.10 -17.73
CA GLU A 178 -6.39 10.12 -16.81
C GLU A 178 -7.25 10.17 -15.53
N PRO A 179 -6.65 10.00 -14.34
CA PRO A 179 -7.34 10.14 -13.07
C PRO A 179 -7.63 11.61 -12.77
N GLN A 180 -8.85 11.90 -12.30
CA GLN A 180 -9.25 13.23 -11.85
C GLN A 180 -9.74 13.22 -10.42
N ALA A 181 -9.62 14.36 -9.74
CA ALA A 181 -10.22 14.55 -8.43
C ALA A 181 -11.74 14.30 -8.49
N GLY A 182 -12.25 13.54 -7.53
CA GLY A 182 -13.65 13.11 -7.48
C GLY A 182 -13.92 11.75 -8.13
N ASN A 183 -13.04 11.25 -9.00
CA ASN A 183 -13.16 9.88 -9.52
C ASN A 183 -13.06 8.85 -8.40
N ILE A 184 -13.67 7.69 -8.64
CA ILE A 184 -13.52 6.52 -7.78
C ILE A 184 -12.46 5.62 -8.39
N LEU A 185 -11.49 5.20 -7.57
CA LEU A 185 -10.50 4.20 -7.91
C LEU A 185 -10.87 2.90 -7.21
N TRP A 186 -11.04 1.84 -7.99
CA TRP A 186 -10.83 0.48 -7.50
C TRP A 186 -9.46 0.02 -7.97
N ALA A 187 -8.69 -0.59 -7.08
CA ALA A 187 -7.38 -1.10 -7.45
C ALA A 187 -6.88 -2.18 -6.50
N SER A 188 -6.01 -3.03 -7.05
CA SER A 188 -5.10 -3.88 -6.30
C SER A 188 -3.73 -3.19 -6.17
N PHE A 189 -3.09 -3.37 -5.03
CA PHE A 189 -1.84 -2.71 -4.68
C PHE A 189 -0.82 -3.67 -4.12
N TRP A 190 0.43 -3.39 -4.43
CA TRP A 190 1.59 -3.82 -3.66
C TRP A 190 1.93 -2.70 -2.68
N LEU A 191 2.01 -3.04 -1.39
CA LEU A 191 2.26 -2.08 -0.32
C LEU A 191 3.73 -2.14 0.09
N VAL A 192 4.43 -1.06 -0.23
CA VAL A 192 5.85 -0.90 0.10
C VAL A 192 6.01 0.30 1.01
N GLY A 193 6.86 0.18 2.03
CA GLY A 193 7.06 1.25 2.98
C GLY A 193 8.47 1.31 3.55
N ARG A 194 8.68 2.38 4.32
CA ARG A 194 9.89 2.58 5.12
C ARG A 194 9.54 3.25 6.44
N MET A 195 10.40 3.06 7.43
CA MET A 195 10.30 3.76 8.69
C MET A 195 10.85 5.19 8.55
N VAL A 196 10.26 6.13 9.29
CA VAL A 196 10.66 7.55 9.28
C VAL A 196 11.28 7.96 10.61
#